data_AF-A0A519T7W9-F1
#
_entry.id   AF-A0A519T7W9-F1
#
_cell.length_a   1.000
_cell.length_b   1.000
_cell.length_c   1.000
_cell.angle_alpha   90.00
_cell.angle_beta   90.00
_cell.angle_gamma   90.00
#
_symmetry.space_group_name_H-M   'P 1'
#
loop_
_entity.id
_entity.type
_entity.pdbx_description
1 polymer ?
#
loop_
_entity_poly.entity_id
_entity_poly.type
_entity_poly.pdbx_seq_one_letter_code
_entity_poly.pdbx_strand_id
1 'polypeptide(L)'
;MNRKKVVFCLSHTMRYLLTLLLISTSMLVPVFGQTLAPVAYVVRGQLSTRYNAPAKVYLHRKGAVMDSATLKNGAFELRGTIPEPRVALLT
;
A
#
# COMPACT_ATOMS: atom_id res chain seq x y z
N MET A 1 -30.48 13.20 49.88
CA MET A 1 -29.88 12.78 48.59
C MET A 1 -30.68 11.60 48.04
N ASN A 2 -31.63 11.86 47.13
CA ASN A 2 -32.65 10.90 46.72
C ASN A 2 -32.37 10.41 45.28
N ARG A 3 -31.94 9.16 45.11
CA ARG A 3 -31.63 8.59 43.79
C ARG A 3 -32.91 8.04 43.16
N LYS A 4 -33.46 8.74 42.17
CA LYS A 4 -34.55 8.23 41.34
C LYS A 4 -34.00 7.12 40.44
N LYS A 5 -34.38 5.87 40.70
CA LYS A 5 -34.15 4.75 39.78
C LYS A 5 -35.14 4.88 38.62
N VAL A 6 -34.65 5.29 37.45
CA VAL A 6 -35.42 5.29 36.21
C VAL A 6 -35.33 3.88 35.64
N VAL A 7 -36.33 3.06 35.92
CA VAL A 7 -36.49 1.74 35.29
C VAL A 7 -37.18 1.97 33.95
N PHE A 8 -36.40 1.94 32.87
CA PHE A 8 -36.93 1.99 31.52
C PHE A 8 -37.66 0.67 31.24
N CYS A 9 -38.99 0.67 31.34
CA CYS A 9 -39.83 -0.38 30.77
C CYS A 9 -39.71 -0.32 29.25
N LEU A 10 -38.70 -1.03 28.70
CA LEU A 10 -38.54 -1.23 27.26
C LEU A 10 -39.72 -2.08 26.78
N SER A 11 -40.75 -1.43 26.22
CA SER A 11 -41.89 -2.10 25.61
C SER A 11 -41.44 -2.98 24.44
N HIS A 12 -42.19 -4.05 24.16
CA HIS A 12 -41.88 -5.04 23.13
C HIS A 12 -41.62 -4.36 21.77
N THR A 13 -42.45 -3.40 21.39
CA THR A 13 -42.34 -2.60 20.16
C THR A 13 -41.04 -1.80 20.06
N MET A 14 -40.53 -1.26 21.17
CA MET A 14 -39.28 -0.51 21.19
C MET A 14 -38.06 -1.41 20.98
N ARG A 15 -38.13 -2.67 21.42
CA ARG A 15 -37.09 -3.69 21.17
C ARG A 15 -37.03 -4.05 19.69
N TYR A 16 -38.17 -4.24 19.02
CA TYR A 16 -38.20 -4.53 17.57
C TYR A 16 -37.65 -3.37 16.76
N LEU A 17 -38.03 -2.13 17.09
CA LEU A 17 -37.55 -0.95 16.40
C LEU A 17 -36.02 -0.82 16.51
N LEU A 18 -35.47 -1.08 17.71
CA LEU A 18 -34.03 -1.05 17.95
C LEU A 18 -33.31 -2.16 17.16
N THR A 19 -33.86 -3.38 17.12
CA THR A 19 -33.28 -4.47 16.32
C THR A 19 -33.33 -4.18 14.83
N LEU A 20 -34.42 -3.61 14.32
CA LEU A 20 -34.56 -3.25 12.90
C LEU A 20 -33.56 -2.14 12.51
N LEU A 21 -33.32 -1.19 13.42
CA LEU A 21 -32.36 -0.11 13.24
C LEU A 21 -30.90 -0.61 13.25
N LEU A 22 -30.58 -1.59 14.09
CA LEU A 22 -29.25 -2.21 14.17
C LEU A 22 -28.95 -3.09 12.95
N ILE A 23 -29.96 -3.81 12.44
CA ILE A 23 -29.81 -4.64 11.24
C ILE A 23 -29.61 -3.76 9.99
N SER A 24 -30.33 -2.64 9.89
CA SER A 24 -30.21 -1.75 8.72
C SER A 24 -28.87 -1.01 8.64
N THR A 25 -28.25 -0.68 9.78
CA THR A 25 -26.93 -0.02 9.82
C THR A 25 -25.76 -0.95 9.49
N SER A 26 -25.94 -2.27 9.65
CA SER A 26 -24.89 -3.27 9.41
C SER A 26 -24.61 -3.51 7.91
N MET A 27 -25.50 -3.06 7.03
CA MET A 27 -25.40 -3.27 5.57
C MET A 27 -24.73 -2.11 4.83
N LEU A 28 -24.33 -1.04 5.52
CA LEU A 28 -23.71 0.14 4.92
C LEU A 28 -22.24 0.26 5.32
N VAL A 29 -21.46 -0.80 5.11
CA VAL A 29 -19.99 -0.70 5.12
C VAL A 29 -19.54 -0.55 3.67
N PRO A 30 -19.22 0.67 3.19
CA PRO A 30 -18.62 0.81 1.88
C PRO A 30 -17.23 0.19 1.93
N VAL A 31 -17.07 -0.99 1.33
CA VAL A 31 -15.77 -1.61 1.13
C VAL A 31 -15.06 -0.82 0.03
N PHE A 32 -14.41 0.27 0.40
CA PHE A 32 -13.47 0.95 -0.48
C PHE A 32 -12.16 0.14 -0.53
N GLY A 33 -12.14 -0.90 -1.35
CA GLY A 33 -10.90 -1.56 -1.75
C GLY A 33 -10.14 -0.67 -2.72
N GLN A 34 -9.30 0.23 -2.21
CA GLN A 34 -8.37 0.98 -3.05
C GLN A 34 -7.22 0.06 -3.45
N THR A 35 -7.33 -0.61 -4.60
CA THR A 35 -6.18 -1.24 -5.24
C THR A 35 -5.29 -0.13 -5.77
N LEU A 36 -4.19 0.17 -5.06
CA LEU A 36 -3.18 1.12 -5.52
C LEU A 36 -2.64 0.61 -6.87
N ALA A 37 -2.85 1.39 -7.92
CA ALA A 37 -2.30 1.07 -9.23
C ALA A 37 -0.77 1.10 -9.13
N PRO A 38 -0.08 0.06 -9.63
CA PRO A 38 1.36 0.00 -9.55
C PRO A 38 2.00 1.19 -10.31
N VAL A 39 2.93 1.87 -9.66
CA VAL A 39 3.65 3.04 -10.16
C VAL A 39 4.86 2.58 -10.97
N ALA A 40 4.97 3.03 -12.21
CA ALA A 40 6.15 2.78 -13.03
C ALA A 40 7.34 3.63 -12.56
N TYR A 41 8.53 3.06 -12.62
CA TYR A 41 9.77 3.75 -12.32
C TYR A 41 10.82 3.57 -13.43
N VAL A 42 11.69 4.56 -13.55
CA VAL A 42 12.87 4.53 -14.40
C VAL A 42 14.05 5.09 -13.59
N VAL A 43 15.08 4.29 -13.37
CA VAL A 43 16.32 4.72 -12.70
C VAL A 43 17.44 4.72 -13.74
N ARG A 44 18.05 5.88 -13.95
CA ARG A 44 19.16 6.07 -14.89
C ARG A 44 20.39 6.55 -14.14
N GLY A 45 21.56 6.15 -14.61
CA GLY A 45 22.82 6.67 -14.08
C GLY A 45 24.00 6.36 -14.99
N GLN A 46 25.12 7.03 -14.70
CA GLN A 46 26.40 6.85 -15.36
C GLN A 46 27.45 6.51 -14.30
N LEU A 47 28.07 5.33 -14.40
CA LEU A 47 29.13 4.90 -13.48
C LEU A 47 30.50 5.41 -13.90
N SER A 48 30.80 5.39 -15.21
CA SER A 48 32.04 5.94 -15.76
C SER A 48 31.90 6.22 -17.24
N THR A 49 32.43 7.33 -17.74
CA THR A 49 32.49 7.60 -19.19
C THR A 49 33.68 6.92 -19.86
N ARG A 50 34.64 6.43 -19.08
CA ARG A 50 35.90 5.83 -19.57
C ARG A 50 35.93 4.30 -19.51
N TYR A 51 34.99 3.68 -18.79
CA TYR A 51 34.96 2.24 -18.59
C TYR A 51 33.89 1.62 -19.49
N ASN A 52 34.32 1.02 -20.61
CA ASN A 52 33.47 0.25 -21.53
C ASN A 52 33.63 -1.27 -21.31
N ALA A 53 33.65 -1.70 -20.06
CA ALA A 53 33.68 -3.11 -19.72
C ALA A 53 32.25 -3.65 -19.56
N PRO A 54 31.96 -4.88 -20.01
CA PRO A 54 30.67 -5.52 -19.78
C PRO A 54 30.49 -5.76 -18.28
N ALA A 55 29.61 -4.97 -17.67
CA ALA A 55 29.26 -5.06 -16.26
C ALA A 55 27.74 -4.94 -16.09
N LYS A 56 27.23 -5.31 -14.92
CA LYS A 56 25.80 -5.30 -14.61
C LYS A 56 25.58 -4.56 -13.29
N VAL A 57 24.58 -3.70 -13.28
CA VAL A 57 24.11 -2.97 -12.10
C VAL A 57 22.90 -3.70 -11.55
N TYR A 58 22.83 -3.85 -10.23
CA TYR A 58 21.74 -4.51 -9.55
C TYR A 58 21.01 -3.53 -8.64
N LEU A 59 19.67 -3.61 -8.66
CA LEU A 59 18.81 -2.92 -7.73
C LEU A 59 18.50 -3.86 -6.57
N HIS A 60 18.92 -3.51 -5.36
CA HIS A 60 18.73 -4.33 -4.16
C HIS A 60 17.69 -3.73 -3.22
N ARG A 61 16.90 -4.61 -2.59
CA ARG A 61 16.00 -4.24 -1.50
C ARG A 61 15.87 -5.37 -0.50
N LYS A 62 16.05 -5.05 0.79
CA LYS A 62 15.94 -6.02 1.90
C LYS A 62 16.75 -7.31 1.64
N GLY A 63 17.93 -7.18 1.02
CA GLY A 63 18.79 -8.30 0.67
C GLY A 63 18.43 -9.06 -0.62
N ALA A 64 17.33 -8.72 -1.30
CA ALA A 64 16.93 -9.33 -2.56
C ALA A 64 17.25 -8.43 -3.77
N VAL A 65 17.65 -9.05 -4.88
CA VAL A 65 17.77 -8.37 -6.18
C VAL A 65 16.36 -8.14 -6.74
N MET A 66 16.01 -6.89 -6.99
CA MET A 66 14.73 -6.49 -7.58
C MET A 66 14.78 -6.38 -9.10
N ASP A 67 15.87 -5.86 -9.65
CA ASP A 67 16.07 -5.65 -11.08
C ASP A 67 17.58 -5.60 -11.39
N SER A 68 17.94 -5.73 -12.66
CA SER A 68 19.32 -5.59 -13.11
C SER A 68 19.43 -5.05 -14.53
N ALA A 69 20.45 -4.24 -14.78
CA ALA A 69 20.71 -3.66 -16.10
C ALA A 69 22.17 -3.82 -16.48
N THR A 70 22.42 -4.20 -17.73
CA THR A 70 23.77 -4.23 -18.27
C THR A 70 24.23 -2.81 -18.57
N LEU A 71 25.48 -2.50 -18.21
CA LEU A 71 26.13 -1.25 -18.55
C LEU A 71 26.39 -1.16 -20.05
N LYS A 72 26.01 -0.04 -20.65
CA LYS A 72 26.31 0.31 -22.05
C LYS A 72 27.04 1.64 -22.04
N ASN A 73 28.30 1.66 -22.46
CA ASN A 73 29.16 2.84 -22.39
C ASN A 73 29.21 3.45 -20.97
N GLY A 74 29.21 2.58 -19.95
CA GLY A 74 29.15 2.95 -18.53
C GLY A 74 27.85 3.63 -18.06
N ALA A 75 26.83 3.69 -18.91
CA ALA A 75 25.48 4.12 -18.57
C ALA A 75 24.58 2.91 -18.27
N PHE A 76 23.58 3.09 -17.41
CA PHE A 76 22.56 2.08 -17.15
C PHE A 76 21.17 2.70 -17.06
N GLU A 77 20.16 1.87 -17.31
CA GLU A 77 18.76 2.20 -17.17
C GLU A 77 18.00 0.98 -16.63
N LEU A 78 17.37 1.14 -15.48
CA LEU A 78 16.49 0.16 -14.83
C LEU A 78 15.04 0.63 -14.98
N ARG A 79 14.11 -0.29 -15.23
CA ARG A 79 12.69 0.02 -15.40
C ARG A 79 11.83 -1.06 -14.79
N GLY A 80 10.76 -0.64 -14.12
CA GLY A 80 9.79 -1.58 -13.59
C GLY A 80 8.57 -0.89 -13.03
N THR A 81 7.77 -1.64 -12.28
CA THR A 81 6.60 -1.13 -11.57
C THR A 81 6.63 -1.56 -10.11
N ILE A 82 6.18 -0.69 -9.22
CA ILE A 82 6.12 -0.95 -7.77
C ILE A 82 4.76 -0.51 -7.21
N PRO A 83 4.21 -1.22 -6.21
CA PRO A 83 2.90 -0.87 -5.64
C PRO A 83 2.91 0.47 -4.89
N GLU A 84 4.05 0.87 -4.33
CA GLU A 84 4.24 2.17 -3.68
C GLU A 84 5.71 2.60 -3.73
N PRO A 85 6.02 3.92 -3.71
CA PRO A 85 7.39 4.44 -3.70
C PRO A 85 8.19 4.00 -2.47
N ARG A 86 9.45 3.59 -2.66
CA ARG A 86 10.31 3.06 -1.58
C ARG A 86 11.79 3.29 -1.85
N VAL A 87 12.59 3.19 -0.79
CA VAL A 87 14.05 3.22 -0.86
C VAL A 87 14.60 1.87 -1.34
N ALA A 88 15.60 1.92 -2.22
CA ALA A 88 16.37 0.78 -2.72
C ALA A 88 17.85 1.17 -2.82
N LEU A 89 18.73 0.16 -2.85
CA LEU A 89 20.18 0.34 -2.97
C LEU A 89 20.63 -0.07 -4.38
N LEU A 90 21.63 0.65 -4.89
CA LEU A 90 22.24 0.38 -6.18
C LEU A 90 23.65 -0.17 -5.94
N THR A 91 23.96 -1.33 -6.50
CA THR A 91 25.26 -2.02 -6.35
C THR A 91 25.77 -2.53 -7.68
#